data_AF-A0A4S4AME3-F1
#
_entry.id   AF-A0A4S4AME3-F1
#
_cell.length_a   1.000
_cell.length_b   1.000
_cell.length_c   1.000
_cell.angle_alpha   90.00
_cell.angle_beta   90.00
_cell.angle_gamma   90.00
#
_symmetry.space_group_name_H-M   'P 1'
#
loop_
_entity.id
_entity.type
_entity.pdbx_description
1 polymer ?
#
loop_
_entity_poly.entity_id
_entity_poly.type
_entity_poly.pdbx_seq_one_letter_code
_entity_poly.pdbx_strand_id
1 'polypeptide(L)'
;MARVQIELPASFAFSTDIQLYLSHINYGGHLDNALLLTVVSEARARWFKALGYTELDVEGLGIIVSDAALQYKSEAFHGETMQVDMSAQEFNKYGCDLVWRMRERDSGREVARGKTGIVFFDYQTRKVAGVPQGFRERFPAD
;
A
#
# COMPACT_ATOMS: atom_id res chain seq x y z
N MET A 1 4.72 17.95 18.75
CA MET A 1 5.25 17.73 17.39
C MET A 1 4.08 17.69 16.42
N ALA A 2 4.23 18.27 15.23
CA ALA A 2 3.22 18.16 14.18
C ALA A 2 3.10 16.68 13.79
N ARG A 3 1.89 16.11 13.90
CA ARG A 3 1.62 14.75 13.42
C ARG A 3 1.52 14.79 11.90
N VAL A 4 2.10 13.79 11.23
CA VAL A 4 1.79 13.48 9.82
C VAL A 4 0.27 13.44 9.68
N GLN A 5 -0.30 13.98 8.60
CA GLN A 5 -1.72 13.91 8.28
C GLN A 5 -1.88 13.16 6.96
N ILE A 6 -2.82 12.23 6.93
CA ILE A 6 -3.09 11.38 5.76
C ILE A 6 -4.60 11.38 5.53
N GLU A 7 -4.98 12.03 4.44
CA GLU A 7 -6.35 12.04 3.95
C GLU A 7 -6.62 10.73 3.23
N LEU A 8 -7.77 10.12 3.52
CA LEU A 8 -8.19 8.87 2.90
C LEU A 8 -9.30 9.18 1.89
N PRO A 9 -9.33 8.48 0.75
CA PRO A 9 -10.43 8.61 -0.20
C PRO A 9 -11.74 8.10 0.42
N ALA A 10 -12.87 8.51 -0.16
CA ALA A 10 -14.20 8.04 0.27
C ALA A 10 -14.37 6.52 0.08
N SER A 11 -13.71 5.96 -0.95
CA SER A 11 -13.71 4.54 -1.25
C SER A 11 -12.33 4.07 -1.71
N PHE A 12 -12.05 2.78 -1.51
CA PHE A 12 -10.84 2.13 -2.00
C PHE A 12 -11.19 1.17 -3.14
N ALA A 13 -10.33 1.10 -4.16
CA ALA A 13 -10.52 0.22 -5.31
C ALA A 13 -10.26 -1.26 -5.00
N PHE A 14 -9.57 -1.55 -3.89
CA PHE A 14 -9.18 -2.90 -3.52
C PHE A 14 -9.15 -3.10 -2.01
N SER A 15 -9.39 -4.34 -1.59
CA SER A 15 -9.27 -4.78 -0.20
C SER A 15 -8.76 -6.22 -0.15
N THR A 16 -7.93 -6.54 0.83
CA THR A 16 -7.44 -7.91 1.08
C THR A 16 -7.22 -8.16 2.56
N ASP A 17 -7.42 -9.40 2.99
CA ASP A 17 -7.22 -9.85 4.35
C ASP A 17 -5.84 -10.52 4.53
N ILE A 18 -5.11 -10.12 5.57
CA ILE A 18 -3.77 -10.63 5.90
C ILE A 18 -3.71 -10.95 7.39
N GLN A 19 -3.46 -12.22 7.73
CA GLN A 19 -3.28 -12.62 9.12
C GLN A 19 -1.92 -12.17 9.67
N LEU A 20 -1.90 -11.68 10.90
CA LEU A 20 -0.67 -11.34 11.60
C LEU A 20 -0.03 -12.58 12.22
N TYR A 21 1.14 -12.95 11.69
CA TYR A 21 1.98 -14.03 12.24
C TYR A 21 2.92 -13.52 13.33
N LEU A 22 3.45 -14.46 14.12
CA LEU A 22 4.42 -14.17 15.18
C LEU A 22 5.62 -13.37 14.66
N SER A 23 6.05 -13.63 13.42
CA SER A 23 7.14 -12.89 12.78
C SER A 23 6.87 -11.40 12.58
N HIS A 24 5.61 -10.95 12.64
CA HIS A 24 5.24 -9.54 12.56
C HIS A 24 5.23 -8.82 13.91
N ILE A 25 5.38 -9.56 15.02
CA ILE A 25 5.19 -9.05 16.38
C ILE A 25 6.54 -8.70 16.99
N ASN A 26 6.64 -7.53 17.61
CA ASN A 26 7.84 -7.11 18.31
C ASN A 26 7.88 -7.60 19.77
N TYR A 27 8.96 -7.29 20.48
CA TYR A 27 9.12 -7.64 21.90
C TYR A 27 8.06 -7.01 22.83
N GLY A 28 7.34 -5.98 22.38
CA GLY A 28 6.22 -5.37 23.10
C GLY A 28 4.91 -6.15 22.98
N GLY A 29 4.86 -7.20 22.16
CA GLY A 29 3.68 -8.07 22.02
C GLY A 29 2.63 -7.57 21.01
N HIS A 30 2.95 -6.53 20.23
CA HIS A 30 2.09 -6.00 19.18
C HIS A 30 2.82 -5.96 17.83
N LEU A 31 2.07 -5.70 16.76
CA LEU A 31 2.59 -5.49 15.41
C LEU A 31 3.76 -4.51 15.44
N ASP A 32 4.90 -4.94 14.93
CA ASP A 32 6.09 -4.11 14.83
C ASP A 32 5.85 -2.95 13.87
N ASN A 33 6.40 -1.79 14.23
CA ASN A 33 6.23 -0.56 13.48
C ASN A 33 6.78 -0.69 12.04
N ALA A 34 7.93 -1.34 11.85
CA ALA A 34 8.53 -1.53 10.54
C ALA A 34 7.86 -2.69 9.80
N LEU A 35 7.54 -3.78 10.49
CA LEU A 35 6.91 -4.95 9.86
C LEU A 35 5.46 -4.69 9.42
N LEU A 36 4.81 -3.65 9.93
CA LEU A 36 3.58 -3.14 9.35
C LEU A 36 3.73 -2.84 7.85
N LEU A 37 4.86 -2.26 7.42
CA LEU A 37 5.12 -1.99 6.00
C LEU A 37 5.39 -3.26 5.19
N THR A 38 5.83 -4.35 5.83
CA THR A 38 5.89 -5.67 5.19
C THR A 38 4.48 -6.21 4.92
N VAL A 39 3.55 -6.06 5.86
CA VAL A 39 2.13 -6.42 5.66
C VAL A 39 1.49 -5.58 4.55
N VAL A 40 1.75 -4.27 4.53
CA VAL A 40 1.28 -3.38 3.45
C VAL A 40 1.92 -3.73 2.10
N SER A 41 3.19 -4.16 2.08
CA SER A 41 3.84 -4.60 0.85
C SER A 41 3.22 -5.88 0.28
N GLU A 42 2.83 -6.84 1.14
CA GLU A 42 2.04 -8.00 0.72
C GLU A 42 0.67 -7.56 0.15
N ALA A 43 -0.02 -6.60 0.78
CA ALA A 43 -1.26 -6.05 0.24
C ALA A 43 -1.06 -5.39 -1.13
N ARG A 44 0.03 -4.65 -1.32
CA ARG A 44 0.40 -4.01 -2.60
C ARG A 44 0.68 -5.06 -3.68
N ALA A 45 1.44 -6.11 -3.37
CA ALA A 45 1.68 -7.22 -4.30
C ALA A 45 0.38 -7.91 -4.72
N ARG A 46 -0.55 -8.15 -3.78
CA ARG A 46 -1.88 -8.71 -4.07
C ARG A 46 -2.74 -7.77 -4.91
N TRP A 47 -2.65 -6.47 -4.67
CA TRP A 47 -3.35 -5.46 -5.44
C TRP A 47 -2.88 -5.43 -6.90
N PHE A 48 -1.57 -5.37 -7.15
CA PHE A 48 -1.04 -5.47 -8.52
C PHE A 48 -1.47 -6.78 -9.19
N LYS A 49 -1.41 -7.90 -8.48
CA LYS A 49 -1.88 -9.20 -8.99
C LYS A 49 -3.37 -9.17 -9.37
N ALA A 50 -4.22 -8.53 -8.57
CA ALA A 50 -5.65 -8.40 -8.87
C ALA A 50 -5.93 -7.56 -10.13
N LEU A 51 -5.01 -6.66 -10.50
CA LEU A 51 -5.07 -5.88 -11.75
C LEU A 51 -4.49 -6.64 -12.96
N GLY A 52 -3.91 -7.83 -12.75
CA GLY A 52 -3.24 -8.62 -13.78
C GLY A 52 -1.75 -8.29 -13.95
N TYR A 53 -1.13 -7.64 -12.97
CA TYR A 53 0.27 -7.20 -13.02
C TYR A 53 1.12 -7.86 -11.94
N THR A 54 2.44 -7.65 -12.01
CA THR A 54 3.37 -7.82 -10.88
C THR A 54 4.06 -6.48 -10.60
N GLU A 55 4.71 -6.33 -9.44
CA GLU A 55 5.49 -5.12 -9.17
C GLU A 55 6.68 -4.93 -10.14
N LEU A 56 7.09 -5.99 -10.85
CA LEU A 56 8.17 -5.92 -11.86
C LEU A 56 7.63 -5.88 -13.30
N ASP A 57 6.31 -5.98 -13.49
CA ASP A 57 5.68 -5.98 -14.81
C ASP A 57 4.26 -5.40 -14.73
N VAL A 58 4.21 -4.10 -14.99
CA VAL A 58 3.03 -3.28 -15.24
C VAL A 58 3.19 -2.73 -16.66
N GLU A 59 2.64 -3.46 -17.63
CA GLU A 59 2.76 -3.12 -19.06
C GLU A 59 4.21 -3.00 -19.53
N GLY A 60 5.09 -3.89 -19.06
CA GLY A 60 6.52 -3.91 -19.39
C GLY A 60 7.41 -3.05 -18.49
N LEU A 61 6.86 -2.34 -17.51
CA LEU A 61 7.60 -1.53 -16.53
C LEU A 61 7.51 -2.11 -15.13
N GLY A 62 8.54 -1.96 -14.31
CA GLY A 62 8.43 -2.23 -12.87
C GLY A 62 8.07 -0.98 -12.08
N ILE A 63 7.85 -1.14 -10.77
CA ILE A 63 7.67 -0.03 -9.83
C ILE A 63 8.82 0.05 -8.83
N ILE A 64 9.13 1.28 -8.41
CA ILE A 64 10.04 1.56 -7.29
C ILE A 64 9.26 2.37 -6.27
N VAL A 65 9.33 1.98 -4.99
CA VAL A 65 8.82 2.79 -3.88
C VAL A 65 9.76 3.98 -3.67
N SER A 66 9.26 5.19 -3.87
CA SER A 66 10.04 6.43 -3.73
C SER A 66 9.99 6.98 -2.32
N ASP A 67 8.85 6.84 -1.63
CA ASP A 67 8.66 7.26 -0.24
C ASP A 67 7.51 6.49 0.43
N ALA A 68 7.39 6.68 1.75
CA ALA A 68 6.24 6.22 2.51
C ALA A 68 5.98 7.13 3.70
N ALA A 69 4.69 7.37 3.99
CA ALA A 69 4.22 8.04 5.19
C ALA A 69 3.12 7.20 5.83
N LEU A 70 3.11 7.09 7.16
CA LEU A 70 2.07 6.36 7.88
C LEU A 70 1.76 6.95 9.24
N GLN A 71 0.55 6.65 9.72
CA GLN A 71 0.04 6.97 11.04
C GLN A 71 -0.41 5.68 11.73
N TYR A 72 0.14 5.40 12.90
CA TYR A 72 -0.37 4.38 13.81
C TYR A 72 -1.58 4.91 14.58
N LYS A 73 -2.66 4.13 14.62
CA LYS A 73 -3.96 4.52 15.18
C LYS A 73 -4.34 3.68 16.40
N SER A 74 -4.06 2.38 16.35
CA SER A 74 -4.19 1.46 17.48
C SER A 74 -3.15 0.34 17.38
N GLU A 75 -3.01 -0.44 18.44
CA GLU A 75 -2.25 -1.68 18.41
C GLU A 75 -2.97 -2.77 17.59
N ALA A 76 -2.20 -3.74 17.13
CA ALA A 76 -2.67 -4.99 16.53
C ALA A 76 -1.82 -6.15 17.06
N PHE A 77 -2.42 -7.33 17.16
CA PHE A 77 -1.88 -8.46 17.92
C PHE A 77 -1.74 -9.71 17.06
N HIS A 78 -0.92 -10.64 17.54
CA HIS A 78 -0.76 -11.96 16.92
C HIS A 78 -2.11 -12.66 16.70
N GLY A 79 -2.30 -13.24 15.52
CA GLY A 79 -3.49 -14.01 15.16
C GLY A 79 -4.66 -13.17 14.65
N GLU A 80 -4.68 -11.86 14.90
CA GLU A 80 -5.66 -10.95 14.29
C GLU A 80 -5.54 -10.95 12.76
N THR A 81 -6.66 -10.73 12.08
CA THR A 81 -6.67 -10.57 10.62
C THR A 81 -6.82 -9.11 10.27
N MET A 82 -5.86 -8.58 9.53
CA MET A 82 -5.88 -7.21 9.04
C MET A 82 -6.54 -7.15 7.67
N GLN A 83 -7.60 -6.38 7.55
CA GLN A 83 -8.14 -5.94 6.27
C GLN A 83 -7.37 -4.70 5.82
N VAL A 84 -6.66 -4.81 4.69
CA VAL A 84 -5.90 -3.71 4.09
C VAL A 84 -6.61 -3.26 2.82
N ASP A 85 -7.12 -2.03 2.85
CA ASP A 85 -7.69 -1.37 1.68
C ASP A 85 -6.61 -0.54 0.97
N MET A 86 -6.66 -0.47 -0.36
CA MET A 86 -5.67 0.25 -1.17
C MET A 86 -6.28 0.86 -2.43
N SER A 87 -5.78 2.03 -2.83
CA SER A 87 -6.10 2.67 -4.11
C SER A 87 -4.93 3.53 -4.58
N ALA A 88 -4.76 3.64 -5.90
CA ALA A 88 -3.90 4.67 -6.48
C ALA A 88 -4.62 6.02 -6.48
N GLN A 89 -3.89 7.09 -6.19
CA GLN A 89 -4.31 8.47 -6.16
C GLN A 89 -3.17 9.37 -6.62
N GLU A 90 -3.46 10.66 -6.86
CA GLU A 90 -2.44 11.70 -7.08
C GLU A 90 -1.40 11.35 -8.18
N PHE A 91 -1.88 10.91 -9.35
CA PHE A 91 -1.00 10.60 -10.48
C PHE A 91 -0.22 11.84 -10.95
N ASN A 92 1.10 11.69 -11.04
CA ASN A 92 1.98 12.64 -11.71
C ASN A 92 2.45 12.06 -13.06
N LYS A 93 3.55 12.59 -13.62
CA LYS A 93 4.10 12.12 -14.91
C LYS A 93 4.67 10.70 -14.83
N TYR A 94 5.32 10.35 -13.73
CA TYR A 94 6.14 9.15 -13.58
C TYR A 94 5.61 8.14 -12.56
N GLY A 95 4.59 8.51 -11.80
CA GLY A 95 4.16 7.74 -10.66
C GLY A 95 2.82 8.20 -10.10
N CYS A 96 2.47 7.62 -8.96
CA CYS A 96 1.26 7.90 -8.21
C CYS A 96 1.46 7.49 -6.75
N ASP A 97 0.47 7.81 -5.94
CA ASP A 97 0.45 7.48 -4.54
C ASP A 97 -0.51 6.34 -4.26
N LEU A 98 -0.03 5.32 -3.57
CA LEU A 98 -0.86 4.23 -3.08
C LEU A 98 -1.31 4.59 -1.66
N VAL A 99 -2.55 5.06 -1.55
CA VAL A 99 -3.16 5.36 -0.25
C VAL A 99 -3.80 4.09 0.30
N TRP A 100 -3.56 3.80 1.57
CA TRP A 100 -4.02 2.57 2.20
C TRP A 100 -4.50 2.77 3.63
N ARG A 101 -5.39 1.87 4.06
CA ARG A 101 -5.92 1.79 5.42
C ARG A 101 -5.93 0.35 5.89
N MET A 102 -5.43 0.11 7.10
CA MET A 102 -5.41 -1.18 7.77
C MET A 102 -6.39 -1.16 8.94
N ARG A 103 -7.35 -2.10 8.95
CA ARG A 103 -8.26 -2.35 10.05
C ARG A 103 -8.14 -3.79 10.53
N GLU A 104 -8.37 -4.03 11.80
CA GLU A 104 -8.72 -5.38 12.26
C GLU A 104 -10.09 -5.75 11.66
N ARG A 105 -10.17 -6.91 10.99
CA ARG A 105 -11.27 -7.27 10.10
C ARG A 105 -12.61 -7.37 10.84
N ASP A 106 -12.63 -8.00 12.02
CA ASP A 106 -13.88 -8.38 12.68
C ASP A 106 -14.48 -7.20 13.49
N SER A 107 -13.63 -6.43 14.16
CA SER A 107 -14.05 -5.25 14.95
C SER A 107 -14.13 -3.95 14.13
N GLY A 108 -13.49 -3.90 12.96
CA GLY A 108 -13.36 -2.68 12.17
C GLY A 108 -12.44 -1.63 12.80
N ARG A 109 -11.74 -1.96 13.89
CA ARG A 109 -10.81 -1.06 14.57
C ARG A 109 -9.68 -0.68 13.61
N GLU A 110 -9.47 0.62 13.45
CA GLU A 110 -8.39 1.10 12.60
C GLU A 110 -7.04 1.01 13.32
N VAL A 111 -6.13 0.25 12.71
CA VAL A 111 -4.79 -0.02 13.23
C VAL A 111 -3.80 1.00 12.69
N ALA A 112 -3.82 1.24 11.39
CA ALA A 112 -2.95 2.20 10.74
C ALA A 112 -3.52 2.70 9.42
N ARG A 113 -2.99 3.83 8.96
CA ARG A 113 -3.21 4.32 7.59
C ARG A 113 -1.92 4.91 7.03
N GLY A 114 -1.82 4.95 5.71
CA GLY A 114 -0.62 5.44 5.08
C GLY A 114 -0.76 5.76 3.61
N LYS A 115 0.35 6.23 3.06
CA LYS A 115 0.56 6.56 1.66
C LYS A 115 1.96 6.08 1.26
N THR A 116 2.04 5.41 0.11
CA THR A 116 3.30 4.93 -0.46
C THR A 116 3.44 5.49 -1.86
N GLY A 117 4.40 6.40 -2.06
CA GLY A 117 4.73 6.90 -3.39
C GLY A 117 5.43 5.83 -4.21
N ILE A 118 4.93 5.60 -5.44
CA ILE A 118 5.55 4.70 -6.41
C ILE A 118 5.90 5.45 -7.69
N VAL A 119 7.01 5.06 -8.32
CA VAL A 119 7.39 5.51 -9.67
C VAL A 119 7.57 4.31 -10.59
N PHE A 120 7.22 4.47 -11.86
CA PHE A 120 7.43 3.46 -12.88
C PHE A 120 8.87 3.50 -13.39
N PHE A 121 9.45 2.33 -13.61
CA PHE A 121 10.85 2.18 -13.94
C PHE A 121 11.05 1.13 -15.03
N ASP A 122 11.74 1.52 -16.09
CA ASP A 122 12.19 0.62 -17.14
C ASP A 122 13.52 0.00 -16.70
N TYR A 123 13.49 -1.30 -16.38
CA TYR A 123 14.68 -2.05 -15.95
C TYR A 123 15.63 -2.38 -17.11
N GLN A 124 15.18 -2.35 -18.36
CA GLN A 124 16.04 -2.56 -19.53
C GLN A 124 16.93 -1.35 -19.77
N THR A 125 16.34 -0.15 -19.73
CA THR A 125 17.09 1.11 -19.91
C THR A 125 17.60 1.72 -18.61
N ARG A 126 17.18 1.17 -17.46
CA ARG A 126 17.46 1.64 -16.10
C ARG A 126 17.07 3.11 -15.87
N LYS A 127 15.88 3.49 -16.32
CA LYS A 127 15.37 4.87 -16.21
C LYS A 127 13.95 4.90 -15.68
N VAL A 128 13.62 6.00 -15.01
CA VAL A 128 12.23 6.32 -14.67
C VAL A 128 11.45 6.51 -15.96
N ALA A 129 10.27 5.90 -16.03
CA ALA A 129 9.38 5.91 -17.18
C ALA A 129 8.04 6.58 -16.83
N GLY A 130 7.31 6.99 -17.87
CA GLY A 130 5.97 7.53 -17.68
C GLY A 130 5.02 6.46 -17.15
N VAL A 131 3.97 6.88 -16.45
CA VAL A 131 2.89 5.97 -16.01
C VAL A 131 2.29 5.25 -17.23
N PRO A 132 2.19 3.91 -17.24
CA PRO A 132 1.52 3.18 -18.31
C PRO A 132 0.07 3.66 -18.49
N GLN A 133 -0.35 3.83 -19.73
CA GLN A 133 -1.67 4.38 -20.04
C GLN A 133 -2.79 3.46 -19.55
N GLY A 134 -2.69 2.14 -19.79
CA GLY A 134 -3.71 1.19 -19.37
C GLY A 134 -3.83 1.11 -17.85
N PHE A 135 -2.72 1.23 -17.13
CA PHE A 135 -2.72 1.34 -15.66
C PHE A 135 -3.44 2.60 -15.19
N ARG A 136 -3.13 3.77 -15.77
CA ARG A 136 -3.74 5.06 -15.40
C ARG A 136 -5.26 5.07 -15.63
N GLU A 137 -5.72 4.48 -16.73
CA GLU A 137 -7.15 4.43 -17.09
C GLU A 137 -8.00 3.62 -16.11
N ARG A 138 -7.40 2.74 -15.30
CA ARG A 138 -8.11 1.99 -14.25
C ARG A 138 -8.47 2.84 -13.03
N PHE A 139 -7.82 3.99 -12.87
CA PHE A 139 -7.99 4.90 -11.73
C PHE A 139 -8.22 6.32 -12.26
N PRO A 140 -9.35 6.57 -12.94
CA PRO A 140 -9.69 7.91 -13.38
C PRO A 140 -9.76 8.84 -12.17
N ALA A 141 -9.33 10.10 -12.37
CA ALA A 141 -9.53 11.12 -11.36
C ALA A 141 -11.04 11.36 -11.19
N ASP A 142 -11.47 11.48 -9.93
CA ASP A 142 -12.81 11.99 -9.60
C ASP A 142 -12.99 13.44 -10.07
#